data_AF-A0A443RTK0-F1
#
_entry.id   AF-A0A443RTK0-F1
#
_cell.length_a   1.000
_cell.length_b   1.000
_cell.length_c   1.000
_cell.angle_alpha   90.00
_cell.angle_beta   90.00
_cell.angle_gamma   90.00
#
_symmetry.space_group_name_H-M   'P 1'
#
loop_
_entity.id
_entity.type
_entity.pdbx_description
1 polymer ?
#
loop_
_entity_poly.entity_id
_entity_poly.type
_entity_poly.pdbx_seq_one_letter_code
_entity_poly.pdbx_strand_id
1 'polypeptide(L)'
;MGFGNKSYYCSIKNCNELKTKVDEHEEVIVRVFESDLYSKYSIKFSGEMAEPMIMERLSKIGIAPKVLGVFNKGIIVEFIPNKTTSVEDLSSIELSKAVIRKIALFNSQNMPISKKPTLLDKIDEMAKISINENTNAT
;
A
#
# COMPACT_ATOMS: atom_id res chain seq x y z
N MET A 1 -1.55 -0.88 -12.78
CA MET A 1 -2.10 0.33 -12.11
C MET A 1 -2.97 -0.14 -10.96
N GLY A 2 -2.64 0.23 -9.72
CA GLY A 2 -3.47 -0.10 -8.55
C GLY A 2 -4.68 0.83 -8.51
N PHE A 3 -5.89 0.27 -8.40
CA PHE A 3 -7.14 1.02 -8.58
C PHE A 3 -7.45 2.02 -7.45
N GLY A 4 -6.81 1.87 -6.27
CA GLY A 4 -7.06 2.72 -5.09
C GLY A 4 -5.96 3.74 -4.74
N ASN A 5 -4.75 3.58 -5.27
CA ASN A 5 -3.59 4.39 -4.87
C ASN A 5 -2.80 4.86 -6.10
N LYS A 6 -2.51 6.16 -6.20
CA LYS A 6 -1.59 6.70 -7.22
C LYS A 6 -0.16 6.68 -6.69
N SER A 7 0.75 6.08 -7.46
CA SER A 7 2.16 6.01 -7.11
C SER A 7 2.98 6.76 -8.16
N TYR A 8 3.82 7.68 -7.71
CA TYR A 8 4.69 8.51 -8.54
C TYR A 8 6.13 8.16 -8.25
N TYR A 9 6.91 7.96 -9.31
CA TYR A 9 8.35 7.82 -9.23
C TYR A 9 8.99 9.21 -9.29
N CYS A 10 9.78 9.55 -8.28
CA CYS A 10 10.47 10.83 -8.16
C CYS A 10 11.97 10.59 -8.08
N SER A 11 12.74 11.33 -8.88
CA SER A 11 14.19 11.24 -8.89
C SER A 11 14.83 12.61 -9.06
N ILE A 12 15.90 12.85 -8.29
CA ILE A 12 16.70 14.06 -8.34
C ILE A 12 18.04 13.86 -9.06
N LYS A 13 18.27 12.71 -9.70
CA LYS A 13 19.53 12.39 -10.41
C LYS A 13 19.91 13.41 -11.47
N ASN A 14 18.93 14.11 -12.03
CA ASN A 14 19.12 15.14 -13.06
C ASN A 14 19.10 16.58 -12.50
N CYS A 15 19.07 16.75 -11.18
CA CYS A 15 19.09 18.07 -10.53
C CYS A 15 20.53 18.43 -10.10
N ASN A 16 21.13 19.40 -10.78
CA ASN A 16 22.52 19.80 -10.56
C ASN A 16 22.76 20.63 -9.27
N GLU A 17 21.72 21.20 -8.68
CA GLU A 17 21.85 22.28 -7.67
C GLU A 17 21.58 21.86 -6.22
N LEU A 18 21.06 20.64 -5.99
CA LEU A 18 20.52 20.23 -4.69
C LEU A 18 21.38 19.23 -3.92
N LYS A 19 22.62 18.94 -4.36
CA LYS A 19 23.53 18.03 -3.63
C LYS A 19 24.04 18.69 -2.34
N THR A 20 23.13 18.90 -1.38
CA THR A 20 23.51 19.25 -0.01
C THR A 20 24.16 18.02 0.64
N LYS A 21 25.05 18.23 1.61
CA LYS A 21 25.83 17.17 2.29
C LYS A 21 24.98 16.26 3.22
N VAL A 22 23.66 16.29 3.08
CA VAL A 22 22.72 15.49 3.87
C VAL A 22 22.48 14.16 3.15
N ASP A 23 22.26 13.09 3.92
CA ASP A 23 21.93 11.74 3.41
C ASP A 23 20.55 11.76 2.72
N GLU A 24 20.50 12.30 1.51
CA GLU A 24 19.28 12.43 0.70
C GLU A 24 19.08 11.21 -0.20
N HIS A 25 17.82 10.76 -0.31
CA HIS A 25 17.46 9.66 -1.21
C HIS A 25 17.30 10.16 -2.65
N GLU A 26 18.14 9.64 -3.57
CA GLU A 26 18.14 10.06 -4.98
C GLU A 26 16.87 9.64 -5.75
N GLU A 27 16.24 8.54 -5.33
CA GLU A 27 15.09 7.92 -5.96
C GLU A 27 14.09 7.47 -4.90
N VAL A 28 12.84 7.90 -5.04
CA VAL A 28 11.77 7.59 -4.09
C VAL A 28 10.46 7.33 -4.82
N ILE A 29 9.56 6.61 -4.15
CA ILE A 29 8.18 6.47 -4.58
C ILE A 29 7.29 7.31 -3.65
N VAL A 30 6.55 8.23 -4.23
CA VAL A 30 5.49 8.97 -3.54
C VAL A 30 4.16 8.29 -3.82
N ARG A 31 3.54 7.73 -2.77
CA ARG A 31 2.22 7.11 -2.86
C ARG A 31 1.19 8.05 -2.25
N VAL A 32 0.24 8.47 -3.08
CA VAL A 32 -0.91 9.27 -2.69
C VAL A 32 -2.11 8.34 -2.56
N PHE A 33 -2.67 8.29 -1.37
CA PHE A 33 -3.89 7.58 -1.05
C PHE A 33 -5.05 8.44 -1.55
N GLU A 34 -5.56 8.13 -2.75
CA GLU A 34 -6.78 8.77 -3.22
C GLU A 34 -7.95 8.11 -2.51
N SER A 35 -8.36 8.73 -1.41
CA SER A 35 -9.59 8.38 -0.74
C SER A 35 -10.82 8.69 -1.59
N ASP A 36 -10.73 9.22 -2.81
CA ASP A 36 -11.91 9.74 -3.53
C ASP A 36 -12.81 8.66 -4.14
N LEU A 37 -12.31 7.43 -4.35
CA LEU A 37 -13.21 6.28 -4.54
C LEU A 37 -13.92 5.88 -3.23
N TYR A 38 -13.30 6.16 -2.08
CA TYR A 38 -13.78 5.86 -0.71
C TYR A 38 -14.35 7.10 0.01
N SER A 39 -14.53 8.23 -0.68
CA SER A 39 -15.09 9.46 -0.12
C SER A 39 -16.59 9.53 -0.39
N LYS A 40 -17.04 8.92 -1.48
CA LYS A 40 -18.45 8.58 -1.73
C LYS A 40 -18.95 7.49 -0.80
N TYR A 41 -18.16 6.42 -0.61
CA TYR A 41 -18.47 5.33 0.30
C TYR A 41 -17.47 5.44 1.46
N SER A 42 -17.87 6.04 2.58
CA SER A 42 -17.08 6.36 3.80
C SER A 42 -16.45 5.14 4.52
N ILE A 43 -16.08 4.12 3.78
CA ILE A 43 -15.63 2.82 4.27
C ILE A 43 -14.10 2.84 4.31
N LYS A 44 -13.60 3.32 5.44
CA LYS A 44 -12.18 3.22 5.78
C LYS A 44 -11.87 1.81 6.27
N PHE A 45 -11.16 1.00 5.48
CA PHE A 45 -10.73 -0.34 5.90
C PHE A 45 -9.77 -0.32 7.09
N SER A 46 -8.93 0.71 7.17
CA SER A 46 -8.07 1.00 8.31
C SER A 46 -7.99 2.52 8.54
N GLY A 47 -7.60 2.95 9.74
CA GLY A 47 -7.35 4.37 9.99
C GLY A 47 -6.18 4.89 9.15
N GLU A 48 -6.19 6.16 8.77
CA GLU A 48 -5.15 6.79 7.95
C GLU A 48 -3.73 6.63 8.54
N MET A 49 -3.63 6.50 9.87
CA MET A 49 -2.38 6.25 10.60
C MET A 49 -1.96 4.78 10.63
N ALA A 50 -2.86 3.83 10.36
CA ALA A 50 -2.55 2.40 10.44
C ALA A 50 -1.64 1.95 9.28
N GLU A 51 -1.88 2.44 8.07
CA GLU A 51 -1.10 2.08 6.88
C GLU A 51 0.40 2.42 7.00
N PRO A 52 0.82 3.65 7.37
CA PRO A 52 2.23 3.95 7.57
C PRO A 52 2.85 3.14 8.72
N MET A 53 2.11 2.90 9.82
CA MET A 53 2.59 2.07 10.93
C MET A 53 2.79 0.61 10.52
N ILE A 54 1.90 0.06 9.69
CA ILE A 54 2.02 -1.28 9.13
C ILE A 54 3.25 -1.35 8.21
N MET A 55 3.40 -0.39 7.30
CA MET A 55 4.52 -0.35 6.36
C MET A 55 5.88 -0.25 7.08
N GLU A 56 5.98 0.63 8.08
CA GLU A 56 7.14 0.82 8.96
C GLU A 56 7.54 -0.48 9.69
N ARG A 57 6.56 -1.29 10.12
CA ARG A 57 6.83 -2.58 10.76
C ARG A 57 7.29 -3.64 9.76
N LEU A 58 6.65 -3.71 8.60
CA LEU A 58 6.97 -4.66 7.54
C LEU A 58 8.32 -4.37 6.86
N SER A 59 8.76 -3.11 6.84
CA SER A 59 10.04 -2.73 6.26
C SER A 59 11.21 -3.23 7.10
N LYS A 60 11.07 -3.26 8.43
CA LYS A 60 12.08 -3.77 9.37
C LYS A 60 12.38 -5.26 9.19
N ILE A 61 11.48 -6.00 8.57
CA ILE A 61 11.60 -7.44 8.28
C ILE A 61 11.77 -7.74 6.79
N GLY A 62 11.93 -6.71 5.95
CA GLY A 62 12.20 -6.87 4.51
C GLY A 62 11.00 -7.33 3.66
N ILE A 63 9.77 -7.16 4.14
CA ILE A 63 8.55 -7.47 3.37
C ILE A 63 8.05 -6.23 2.61
N ALA A 64 8.26 -5.05 3.18
CA ALA A 64 7.85 -3.78 2.60
C ALA A 64 9.06 -2.86 2.33
N PRO A 65 8.92 -1.88 1.42
CA PRO A 65 9.90 -0.82 1.26
C PRO A 65 10.02 0.03 2.53
N LYS A 66 11.21 0.57 2.80
CA LYS A 66 11.44 1.54 3.87
C LYS A 66 10.57 2.78 3.70
N VAL A 67 10.01 3.22 4.82
CA VAL A 67 9.24 4.47 4.90
C VAL A 67 10.24 5.61 5.10
N LEU A 68 10.22 6.58 4.18
CA LEU A 68 11.11 7.75 4.19
C LEU A 68 10.40 9.00 4.72
N GLY A 69 9.07 9.04 4.61
CA GLY A 69 8.26 10.14 5.12
C GLY A 69 6.77 9.83 5.07
N VAL A 70 6.00 10.48 5.93
CA VAL A 70 4.53 10.36 5.99
C VAL A 70 3.93 11.75 5.92
N PHE A 71 2.88 11.92 5.14
CA PHE A 71 2.17 13.19 5.01
C PHE A 71 0.66 12.95 4.93
N ASN A 72 -0.13 14.03 4.97
CA ASN A 72 -1.58 13.91 4.88
C ASN A 72 -1.97 13.22 3.57
N LYS A 73 -2.72 12.12 3.65
CA LYS A 73 -3.15 11.29 2.50
C LYS A 73 -2.02 10.65 1.69
N GLY A 74 -0.84 10.42 2.28
CA GLY A 74 0.21 9.73 1.54
C GLY A 74 1.45 9.36 2.32
N ILE A 75 2.33 8.65 1.62
CA ILE A 75 3.58 8.13 2.16
C ILE A 75 4.67 8.20 1.09
N ILE A 76 5.89 8.50 1.54
CA ILE A 76 7.11 8.45 0.74
C ILE A 76 7.86 7.18 1.16
N VAL A 77 8.19 6.34 0.19
CA VAL A 77 8.90 5.08 0.43
C VAL A 77 10.11 4.96 -0.49
N GLU A 78 11.07 4.11 -0.11
CA GLU A 78 12.25 3.85 -0.94
C GLU A 78 11.83 3.27 -2.30
N PHE A 79 12.56 3.68 -3.35
CA PHE A 79 12.42 3.06 -4.65
C PHE A 79 13.17 1.72 -4.67
N ILE A 80 12.46 0.64 -5.03
CA ILE A 80 13.05 -0.68 -5.25
C ILE A 80 12.91 -1.00 -6.73
N PRO A 81 14.01 -1.07 -7.50
CA PRO A 81 13.98 -1.54 -8.88
C PRO A 81 13.43 -2.97 -8.93
N ASN A 82 12.22 -3.13 -9.46
CA ASN A 82 11.56 -4.41 -9.53
C ASN A 82 10.75 -4.55 -10.81
N LYS A 83 10.41 -5.80 -11.14
CA LYS A 83 9.46 -6.15 -12.19
C LYS A 83 8.27 -6.84 -11.53
N THR A 84 7.06 -6.40 -11.87
CA THR A 84 5.84 -7.08 -11.44
C THR A 84 5.75 -8.45 -12.10
N THR A 85 5.56 -9.48 -11.29
CA THR A 85 5.30 -10.87 -11.70
C THR A 85 3.99 -10.98 -12.47
N SER A 86 3.98 -11.72 -13.58
CA SER A 86 2.75 -12.01 -14.33
C SER A 86 2.05 -13.27 -13.81
N VAL A 87 0.85 -13.56 -14.33
CA VAL A 87 0.11 -14.77 -13.92
C VAL A 87 0.87 -16.04 -14.34
N GLU A 88 1.53 -16.00 -15.50
CA GLU A 88 2.31 -17.11 -16.04
C GLU A 88 3.51 -17.44 -15.13
N ASP A 89 4.18 -16.40 -14.60
CA ASP A 89 5.31 -16.54 -13.69
C ASP A 89 4.95 -17.30 -12.40
N LEU A 90 3.69 -17.24 -11.95
CA LEU A 90 3.23 -17.98 -10.77
C LEU A 90 3.24 -19.51 -10.97
N SER A 91 3.28 -19.98 -12.23
CA SER A 91 3.43 -21.40 -12.55
C SER A 91 4.80 -21.94 -12.14
N SER A 92 5.79 -21.06 -11.92
CA SER A 92 7.09 -21.45 -11.40
C SER A 92 6.99 -21.91 -9.94
N ILE A 93 7.38 -23.16 -9.69
CA ILE A 93 7.41 -23.74 -8.34
C ILE A 93 8.36 -22.98 -7.40
N GLU A 94 9.46 -22.45 -7.92
CA GLU A 94 10.44 -21.71 -7.14
C GLU A 94 9.87 -20.36 -6.68
N LEU A 95 9.21 -19.65 -7.61
CA LEU A 95 8.55 -18.39 -7.30
C LEU A 95 7.40 -18.61 -6.31
N SER A 96 6.58 -19.63 -6.54
CA SER A 96 5.50 -20.02 -5.62
C SER A 96 6.02 -20.32 -4.21
N LYS A 97 7.13 -21.06 -4.08
CA LYS A 97 7.77 -21.30 -2.76
C LYS A 97 8.21 -20.00 -2.10
N ALA A 98 8.78 -19.06 -2.86
CA ALA A 98 9.19 -17.76 -2.33
C ALA A 98 7.97 -16.94 -1.86
N VAL A 99 6.90 -16.91 -2.64
CA VAL A 99 5.64 -16.22 -2.30
C VAL A 99 5.04 -16.82 -1.02
N ILE A 100 4.92 -18.14 -0.92
CA ILE A 100 4.36 -18.81 0.27
C ILE A 100 5.18 -18.49 1.51
N ARG A 101 6.52 -18.49 1.43
CA ARG A 101 7.39 -18.10 2.56
C ARG A 101 7.15 -16.65 2.99
N LYS A 102 6.99 -15.73 2.04
CA LYS A 102 6.68 -14.32 2.33
C LYS A 102 5.30 -14.16 2.97
N ILE A 103 4.29 -14.92 2.50
CA ILE A 103 2.95 -14.94 3.10
C ILE A 103 2.99 -15.49 4.52
N ALA A 104 3.70 -16.59 4.75
CA ALA A 104 3.87 -17.18 6.08
C ALA A 104 4.55 -16.18 7.05
N LEU A 105 5.59 -15.49 6.57
CA LEU A 105 6.25 -14.45 7.35
C LEU A 105 5.29 -13.30 7.65
N PHE A 106 4.54 -12.80 6.66
CA PHE A 106 3.54 -11.74 6.83
C PHE A 106 2.46 -12.12 7.87
N ASN A 107 1.92 -13.33 7.78
CA ASN A 107 0.87 -13.82 8.67
C ASN A 107 1.36 -14.05 10.11
N SER A 108 2.67 -14.26 10.31
CA SER A 108 3.25 -14.42 11.64
C SER A 108 3.47 -13.10 12.40
N GLN A 109 3.27 -11.95 11.74
CA GLN A 109 3.59 -10.65 12.34
C GLN A 109 2.56 -10.23 13.40
N ASN A 110 3.05 -9.83 14.58
CA ASN A 110 2.22 -9.22 15.61
C ASN A 110 2.10 -7.71 15.35
N MET A 111 1.02 -7.32 14.66
CA MET A 111 0.80 -5.94 14.24
C MET A 111 -0.02 -5.14 15.28
N PRO A 112 0.27 -3.83 15.45
CA PRO A 112 -0.43 -2.96 16.40
C PRO A 112 -1.78 -2.48 15.84
N ILE A 113 -2.62 -3.40 15.38
CA ILE A 113 -3.94 -3.14 14.82
C ILE A 113 -4.98 -4.03 15.48
N SER A 114 -6.26 -3.66 15.34
CA SER A 114 -7.35 -4.51 15.82
C SER A 114 -7.29 -5.89 15.17
N LYS A 115 -7.33 -6.94 16.00
CA LYS A 115 -7.39 -8.34 15.55
C LYS A 115 -8.82 -8.81 15.26
N LYS A 116 -9.81 -7.93 15.42
CA LYS A 116 -11.20 -8.25 15.08
C LYS A 116 -11.32 -8.40 13.56
N PRO A 117 -11.82 -9.53 13.03
CA PRO A 117 -11.99 -9.71 11.60
C PRO A 117 -13.21 -8.91 11.13
N THR A 118 -13.01 -7.64 10.79
CA THR A 118 -14.10 -6.74 10.32
C THR A 118 -14.23 -6.70 8.80
N LEU A 119 -13.48 -7.53 8.06
CA LEU A 119 -13.44 -7.45 6.59
C LEU A 119 -14.80 -7.78 5.97
N LEU A 120 -15.42 -8.88 6.40
CA LEU A 120 -16.74 -9.31 5.91
C LEU A 120 -17.82 -8.27 6.24
N ASP A 121 -17.82 -7.76 7.47
CA ASP A 121 -18.74 -6.69 7.90
C ASP A 121 -18.67 -5.46 6.97
N LYS A 122 -17.45 -5.07 6.55
CA LYS A 122 -17.23 -3.94 5.63
C LYS A 122 -17.64 -4.27 4.20
N ILE A 123 -17.45 -5.50 3.75
CA ILE A 123 -17.91 -5.94 2.43
C ILE A 123 -19.45 -5.92 2.38
N ASP A 124 -20.11 -6.37 3.44
CA ASP A 124 -21.57 -6.33 3.54
C ASP A 124 -22.09 -4.88 3.60
N GLU A 125 -21.38 -3.98 4.29
CA GLU A 125 -21.68 -2.55 4.29
C GLU A 125 -21.57 -1.95 2.88
N MET A 126 -20.49 -2.26 2.14
CA MET A 126 -20.32 -1.84 0.74
C MET A 126 -21.47 -2.33 -0.14
N ALA A 127 -21.83 -3.61 -0.03
CA ALA A 127 -22.90 -4.20 -0.83
C ALA A 127 -24.24 -3.47 -0.60
N LYS A 128 -24.55 -3.11 0.66
CA LYS A 128 -25.77 -2.38 1.01
C LYS A 128 -25.82 -0.96 0.44
N ILE A 129 -24.69 -0.23 0.46
CA ILE A 129 -24.67 1.13 -0.10
C ILE A 129 -24.89 1.09 -1.62
N SER A 130 -24.24 0.16 -2.32
CA SER A 130 -24.40 0.00 -3.78
C SER A 130 -25.85 -0.36 -4.20
N ILE A 131 -26.57 -1.13 -3.39
CA ILE A 131 -27.99 -1.49 -3.65
C ILE A 131 -28.91 -0.28 -3.49
N ASN A 132 -28.68 0.54 -2.45
CA ASN A 132 -29.51 1.73 -2.19
C ASN A 132 -29.34 2.80 -3.29
N GLU A 133 -28.16 2.94 -3.88
CA GLU A 133 -27.94 3.89 -4.98
C GLU A 133 -28.67 3.47 -6.28
N ASN A 134 -28.75 2.17 -6.58
CA ASN A 134 -29.50 1.69 -7.73
C ASN A 134 -31.03 1.86 -7.58
N THR A 135 -31.53 1.82 -6.34
CA THR A 135 -32.97 1.96 -6.06
C THR A 135 -33.43 3.42 -6.10
N ASN A 136 -32.54 4.37 -5.80
CA ASN A 136 -32.83 5.81 -5.84
C ASN A 136 -32.59 6.46 -7.23
N ALA A 137 -32.13 5.67 -8.20
CA ALA A 137 -31.93 6.09 -9.59
C ALA A 137 -33.04 5.60 -10.54
N THR A 138 -34.10 4.98 -10.00
CA THR A 138 -35.35 4.59 -10.71
C THR A 138 -36.53 5.35 -10.13
#